data_AF-A0A410X124-F1
#
_entry.id   AF-A0A410X124-F1
#
_cell.length_a   1.000
_cell.length_b   1.000
_cell.length_c   1.000
_cell.angle_alpha   90.00
_cell.angle_beta   90.00
_cell.angle_gamma   90.00
#
_symmetry.space_group_name_H-M   'P 1'
#
loop_
_entity.id
_entity.type
_entity.pdbx_description
1 polymer ?
#
loop_
_entity_poly.entity_id
_entity_poly.type
_entity_poly.pdbx_seq_one_letter_code
_entity_poly.pdbx_strand_id
1 'polypeptide(L)'
;MNHATRSMLFAGVSVCIFVSALVTGMMLLQNVRGAIADTYLSRKLLDYNQQPANAKLGAVSVKGSDLIMSIYLNAGEPYDIVVNGKRYPGGRQKEETDPAGIDPAAAYRYYVVRDTGGTLKRIVYTTP
;
A
#
# COMPACT_ATOMS: atom_id res chain seq x y z
N MET A 1 41.68 -38.03 27.51
CA MET A 1 41.70 -37.03 26.41
C MET A 1 40.39 -36.95 25.62
N ASN A 2 39.56 -38.00 25.53
CA ASN A 2 38.33 -38.00 24.72
C ASN A 2 37.18 -37.09 25.24
N HIS A 3 37.14 -36.79 26.55
CA HIS A 3 36.12 -35.92 27.15
C HIS A 3 36.33 -34.42 26.87
N ALA A 4 37.59 -33.97 26.78
CA ALA A 4 37.92 -32.56 26.56
C ALA A 4 37.54 -32.11 25.14
N THR A 5 37.84 -32.93 24.13
CA THR A 5 37.45 -32.71 22.73
C THR A 5 35.93 -32.71 22.57
N ARG A 6 35.22 -33.64 23.22
CA ARG A 6 33.76 -33.70 23.16
C ARG A 6 33.09 -32.49 23.85
N SER A 7 33.67 -31.99 24.95
CA SER A 7 33.21 -30.79 25.64
C SER A 7 33.45 -29.51 24.84
N MET A 8 34.63 -29.36 24.21
CA MET A 8 34.91 -28.24 23.30
C MET A 8 33.99 -28.24 22.09
N LEU A 9 33.71 -29.41 21.51
CA LEU A 9 32.80 -29.52 20.37
C LEU A 9 31.37 -29.15 20.74
N PHE A 10 30.91 -29.58 21.92
CA PHE A 10 29.58 -29.21 22.43
C PHE A 10 29.47 -27.70 22.68
N ALA A 11 30.50 -27.08 23.28
CA ALA A 11 30.55 -25.64 23.47
C ALA A 11 30.54 -24.87 22.14
N GLY A 12 31.29 -25.34 21.15
CA GLY A 12 31.30 -24.75 19.80
C GLY A 12 29.92 -24.79 19.14
N VAL A 13 29.23 -25.94 19.18
CA VAL A 13 27.88 -26.07 18.62
C VAL A 13 26.88 -25.18 19.36
N SER A 14 26.93 -25.12 20.70
CA SER A 14 26.06 -24.24 21.48
C SER A 14 26.25 -22.76 21.13
N VAL A 15 27.49 -22.31 20.93
CA VAL A 15 27.78 -20.92 20.51
C VAL A 15 27.25 -20.67 19.09
N CYS A 16 27.44 -21.60 18.15
CA CYS A 16 26.92 -21.46 16.79
C CYS A 16 25.39 -21.36 16.76
N ILE A 17 24.68 -22.20 17.54
CA ILE A 17 23.22 -22.14 17.65
C ILE A 17 22.77 -20.82 18.25
N PHE A 18 23.45 -20.35 19.31
CA PHE A 18 23.12 -19.08 19.97
C PHE A 18 23.29 -17.87 19.04
N VAL A 19 24.40 -17.81 18.30
CA VAL A 19 24.65 -16.74 17.31
C VAL A 19 23.61 -16.79 16.18
N SER A 20 23.27 -17.99 15.71
CA SER A 20 22.25 -18.16 14.65
C SER A 20 20.87 -17.68 15.10
N ALA A 21 20.49 -17.97 16.34
CA ALA A 21 19.25 -17.49 16.94
C ALA A 21 19.23 -15.96 17.07
N LEU A 22 20.34 -15.34 17.47
CA LEU A 22 20.47 -13.88 17.56
C LEU A 22 20.35 -13.21 16.19
N VAL A 23 21.04 -13.73 15.17
CA VAL A 23 20.95 -13.20 13.80
C VAL A 23 19.53 -13.31 13.26
N THR A 24 18.88 -14.46 13.46
CA THR A 24 17.50 -14.70 13.02
C THR A 24 16.52 -13.74 13.73
N GLY A 25 16.68 -13.53 15.04
CA GLY A 25 15.88 -12.57 15.80
C GLY A 25 16.07 -11.13 15.32
N MET A 26 17.30 -10.73 15.01
CA MET A 26 17.59 -9.40 14.45
C MET A 26 16.98 -9.20 13.06
N MET A 27 17.06 -10.21 12.17
CA MET A 27 16.43 -10.16 10.86
C MET A 27 14.91 -10.06 10.96
N LEU A 28 14.28 -10.85 11.84
CA LEU A 28 12.85 -10.76 12.13
C LEU A 28 12.47 -9.35 12.62
N LEU A 29 13.23 -8.78 13.54
CA LEU A 29 12.98 -7.45 14.06
C LEU A 29 13.08 -6.36 12.98
N GLN A 30 14.09 -6.45 12.10
CA GLN A 30 14.25 -5.52 10.98
C GLN A 30 13.09 -5.63 9.98
N ASN A 31 12.71 -6.86 9.62
CA ASN A 31 11.60 -7.11 8.71
C ASN A 31 10.26 -6.63 9.28
N VAL A 32 10.00 -6.88 10.57
CA VAL A 32 8.78 -6.40 11.25
C VAL A 32 8.76 -4.87 11.32
N ARG A 33 9.89 -4.22 11.61
CA ARG A 33 9.97 -2.74 11.61
C ARG A 33 9.69 -2.15 10.24
N GLY A 34 10.26 -2.73 9.17
CA GLY A 34 9.96 -2.32 7.79
C GLY A 34 8.48 -2.50 7.46
N ALA A 35 7.91 -3.67 7.76
CA ALA A 35 6.51 -3.96 7.51
C ALA A 35 5.56 -3.01 8.28
N ILE A 36 5.88 -2.65 9.53
CA ILE A 36 5.10 -1.69 10.31
C ILE A 36 5.19 -0.29 9.68
N ALA A 37 6.37 0.15 9.26
CA ALA A 37 6.55 1.44 8.61
C ALA A 37 5.75 1.53 7.29
N ASP A 38 5.82 0.48 6.48
CA ASP A 38 5.06 0.38 5.22
C ASP A 38 3.55 0.32 5.47
N THR A 39 3.11 -0.42 6.51
CA THR A 39 1.70 -0.48 6.87
C THR A 39 1.19 0.85 7.41
N TYR A 40 2.02 1.58 8.18
CA TYR A 40 1.68 2.89 8.71
C TYR A 40 1.61 3.95 7.61
N LEU A 41 2.57 3.96 6.67
CA LEU A 41 2.53 4.81 5.49
C LEU A 41 1.33 4.47 4.60
N SER A 42 1.08 3.18 4.37
CA SER A 42 -0.08 2.71 3.62
C SER A 42 -1.38 3.20 4.27
N ARG A 43 -1.58 2.98 5.58
CA ARG A 43 -2.76 3.48 6.31
C ARG A 43 -2.89 5.00 6.29
N LYS A 44 -1.78 5.75 6.40
CA LYS A 44 -1.80 7.21 6.33
C LYS A 44 -2.13 7.73 4.92
N LEU A 45 -1.73 7.01 3.88
CA LEU A 45 -2.08 7.31 2.49
C LEU A 45 -3.53 6.90 2.15
N LEU A 46 -4.02 5.83 2.78
CA LEU A 46 -5.39 5.33 2.66
C LEU A 46 -6.41 6.13 3.49
N ASP A 47 -5.97 6.86 4.53
CA ASP A 47 -6.84 7.79 5.24
C ASP A 47 -7.04 9.05 4.40
N TYR A 48 -7.95 8.92 3.44
CA TYR A 48 -8.38 10.00 2.58
C TYR A 48 -9.01 11.15 3.36
N ASN A 49 -9.31 11.07 4.65
CA ASN A 49 -9.81 12.22 5.41
C ASN A 49 -8.70 13.02 6.11
N GLN A 50 -7.50 12.45 6.25
CA GLN A 50 -6.36 13.09 6.91
C GLN A 50 -5.37 13.78 5.96
N GLN A 51 -5.54 13.64 4.64
CA GLN A 51 -4.73 14.41 3.69
C GLN A 51 -5.16 15.89 3.72
N PRO A 52 -4.25 16.83 4.06
CA PRO A 52 -4.61 18.24 4.13
C PRO A 52 -5.12 18.72 2.77
N ALA A 53 -6.14 19.58 2.77
CA ALA A 53 -6.80 20.10 1.56
C ALA A 53 -5.81 20.75 0.55
N ASN A 54 -4.62 21.14 1.02
CA ASN A 54 -3.55 21.76 0.25
C ASN A 54 -2.27 20.92 0.17
N ALA A 55 -2.31 19.60 0.44
CA ALA A 55 -1.18 18.73 0.13
C ALA A 55 -0.85 18.92 -1.35
N LYS A 56 0.26 19.62 -1.64
CA LYS A 56 0.79 19.80 -2.99
C LYS A 56 0.75 18.42 -3.64
N LEU A 57 -0.06 18.31 -4.69
CA LEU A 57 -0.16 17.17 -5.58
C LEU A 57 1.24 16.93 -6.16
N GLY A 58 2.09 16.21 -5.41
CA GLY A 58 3.12 15.41 -6.05
C GLY A 58 2.38 14.59 -7.09
N ALA A 59 2.82 14.66 -8.34
CA ALA A 59 2.20 13.93 -9.43
C ALA A 59 2.36 12.42 -9.16
N VAL A 60 1.52 11.87 -8.29
CA VAL A 60 1.47 10.44 -8.02
C VAL A 60 0.83 9.83 -9.24
N SER A 61 1.70 9.31 -10.10
CA SER A 61 1.31 8.54 -11.26
C SER A 61 0.85 7.16 -10.80
N VAL A 62 -0.36 6.78 -11.15
CA VAL A 62 -0.95 5.46 -10.88
C VAL A 62 -1.03 4.70 -12.19
N LYS A 63 -0.64 3.42 -12.19
CA LYS A 63 -0.74 2.57 -13.38
C LYS A 63 -2.21 2.22 -13.65
N GLY A 64 -2.60 2.09 -14.91
CA GLY A 64 -3.96 1.75 -15.31
C GLY A 64 -4.47 0.45 -14.70
N SER A 65 -3.60 -0.56 -14.55
CA SER A 65 -3.95 -1.81 -13.84
C SER A 65 -4.38 -1.56 -12.39
N ASP A 66 -3.67 -0.68 -11.69
CA ASP A 66 -3.92 -0.35 -10.29
C ASP A 66 -5.17 0.53 -10.18
N LEU A 67 -5.39 1.41 -11.16
CA LEU A 67 -6.61 2.19 -11.30
C LEU A 67 -7.83 1.28 -11.46
N ILE A 68 -7.80 0.32 -12.38
CA ILE A 68 -8.89 -0.65 -12.58
C ILE A 68 -9.19 -1.39 -11.28
N MET A 69 -8.15 -1.89 -10.60
CA MET A 69 -8.31 -2.54 -9.29
C MET A 69 -8.93 -1.60 -8.25
N SER A 70 -8.47 -0.34 -8.17
CA SER A 70 -8.99 0.65 -7.22
C SER A 70 -10.47 0.97 -7.47
N ILE A 71 -10.90 0.99 -8.73
CA ILE A 71 -12.29 1.25 -9.11
C ILE A 71 -13.20 0.12 -8.60
N TYR A 72 -12.76 -1.13 -8.68
CA TYR A 72 -13.50 -2.27 -8.15
C TYR A 72 -13.46 -2.36 -6.62
N LEU A 73 -12.31 -2.13 -6.00
CA LEU A 73 -12.15 -2.21 -4.54
C LEU A 73 -12.97 -1.14 -3.82
N ASN A 74 -13.07 0.05 -4.41
CA ASN A 74 -13.85 1.16 -3.86
C ASN A 74 -15.29 1.23 -4.39
N ALA A 75 -15.77 0.18 -5.05
CA ALA A 75 -17.19 0.07 -5.37
C ALA A 75 -17.99 -0.02 -4.06
N GLY A 76 -18.92 0.91 -3.86
CA GLY A 76 -19.71 1.05 -2.62
C GLY A 76 -19.31 2.26 -1.76
N GLU A 77 -18.16 2.89 -2.02
CA GLU A 77 -17.75 4.09 -1.32
C GLU A 77 -18.60 5.31 -1.74
N PRO A 78 -18.83 6.30 -0.85
CA PRO A 78 -19.77 7.41 -1.10
C PRO A 78 -19.25 8.50 -2.06
N TYR A 79 -18.06 8.33 -2.64
CA TYR A 79 -17.41 9.32 -3.50
C TYR A 79 -17.38 8.89 -4.97
N ASP A 80 -17.41 9.88 -5.87
CA ASP A 80 -17.28 9.62 -7.31
C ASP A 80 -15.83 9.30 -7.70
N ILE A 81 -15.65 8.45 -8.71
CA ILE A 81 -14.38 8.32 -9.42
C ILE A 81 -14.60 8.81 -10.87
N VAL A 82 -13.71 9.64 -11.40
CA VAL A 82 -13.77 10.08 -12.81
C VAL A 82 -12.47 9.69 -13.49
N VAL A 83 -12.53 9.00 -14.62
CA VAL A 83 -11.36 8.62 -15.41
C VAL A 83 -11.50 9.16 -16.82
N ASN A 84 -10.60 10.05 -17.25
CA ASN A 84 -10.61 10.65 -18.58
C ASN A 84 -12.00 11.20 -18.98
N GLY A 85 -12.75 11.76 -18.02
CA GLY A 85 -14.11 12.27 -18.21
C GLY A 85 -15.25 11.24 -18.04
N LYS A 86 -14.98 9.93 -18.04
CA LYS A 86 -15.98 8.90 -17.68
C LYS A 86 -16.21 8.91 -16.18
N ARG A 87 -17.45 9.15 -15.75
CA ARG A 87 -17.84 9.18 -14.33
C ARG A 87 -18.30 7.82 -13.86
N TYR A 88 -17.78 7.41 -12.72
CA TYR A 88 -18.16 6.26 -11.94
C TYR A 88 -18.78 6.76 -10.62
N PRO A 89 -20.09 6.60 -10.42
CA PRO A 89 -20.78 7.14 -9.26
C PRO A 89 -20.38 6.42 -7.97
N GLY A 90 -20.35 7.17 -6.86
CA GLY A 90 -20.25 6.58 -5.52
C GLY A 90 -21.45 5.71 -5.17
N GLY A 91 -21.26 4.70 -4.32
CA GLY A 91 -22.32 3.77 -3.89
C GLY A 91 -22.71 2.71 -4.91
N ARG A 92 -22.00 2.63 -6.05
CA ARG A 92 -22.22 1.61 -7.09
C ARG A 92 -21.88 0.20 -6.63
N GLN A 93 -22.48 -0.80 -7.28
CA GLN A 93 -22.09 -2.20 -7.08
C GLN A 93 -20.83 -2.56 -7.91
N LYS A 94 -20.14 -3.63 -7.53
CA LYS A 94 -18.93 -4.08 -8.25
C LYS A 94 -19.25 -4.52 -9.68
N GLU A 95 -20.43 -5.11 -9.86
CA GLU A 95 -20.93 -5.67 -11.11
C GLU A 95 -21.35 -4.57 -12.09
N GLU A 96 -21.72 -3.38 -11.58
CA GLU A 96 -22.06 -2.19 -12.37
C GLU A 96 -20.80 -1.43 -12.85
N THR A 97 -19.62 -1.89 -12.43
CA THR A 97 -18.35 -1.24 -12.76
C THR A 97 -17.78 -1.79 -14.05
N ASP A 98 -17.85 -0.96 -15.09
CA ASP A 98 -17.23 -1.22 -16.39
C ASP A 98 -15.93 -0.39 -16.58
N PRO A 99 -14.74 -1.01 -16.46
CA PRO A 99 -13.45 -0.37 -16.69
C PRO A 99 -13.11 -0.24 -18.18
N ALA A 100 -14.00 -0.59 -19.11
CA ALA A 100 -13.74 -0.43 -20.53
C ALA A 100 -13.39 1.02 -20.86
N GLY A 101 -12.28 1.18 -21.60
CA GLY A 101 -11.68 2.47 -21.95
C GLY A 101 -10.49 2.89 -21.07
N ILE A 102 -10.15 2.12 -20.02
CA ILE A 102 -8.95 2.34 -19.22
C ILE A 102 -7.82 1.46 -19.77
N ASP A 103 -6.77 2.07 -20.31
CA ASP A 103 -5.56 1.36 -20.71
C ASP A 103 -4.79 0.88 -19.45
N PRO A 104 -4.62 -0.44 -19.22
CA PRO A 104 -3.92 -0.97 -18.05
C PRO A 104 -2.41 -0.70 -18.04
N ALA A 105 -1.80 -0.40 -19.20
CA ALA A 105 -0.38 -0.08 -19.32
C ALA A 105 -0.09 1.42 -19.16
N ALA A 106 -1.09 2.28 -19.35
CA ALA A 106 -0.94 3.71 -19.24
C ALA A 106 -0.73 4.19 -17.81
N ALA A 107 -0.07 5.35 -17.68
CA ALA A 107 0.07 6.09 -16.44
C ALA A 107 -1.04 7.14 -16.33
N TYR A 108 -1.64 7.27 -15.14
CA TYR A 108 -2.68 8.24 -14.84
C TYR A 108 -2.23 9.14 -13.71
N ARG A 109 -2.44 10.44 -13.85
CA ARG A 109 -2.32 11.39 -12.74
C ARG A 109 -3.69 11.50 -12.09
N TYR A 110 -3.72 11.71 -10.78
CA TYR A 110 -4.98 11.94 -10.09
C TYR A 110 -4.96 13.19 -9.22
N TYR A 111 -6.14 13.75 -9.00
CA TYR A 111 -6.38 14.74 -7.98
C TYR A 111 -7.70 14.50 -7.26
N VAL A 112 -7.78 15.02 -6.05
CA VAL A 112 -8.90 14.80 -5.13
C VAL A 112 -9.72 16.08 -5.02
N VAL A 113 -11.05 15.95 -5.11
CA VAL A 113 -12.01 17.03 -4.89
C VAL A 113 -12.78 16.74 -3.60
N ARG A 114 -12.76 17.70 -2.70
CA ARG A 114 -13.47 17.64 -1.41
C ARG A 114 -14.59 18.67 -1.36
N ASP A 115 -15.56 18.44 -0.51
CA ASP A 115 -16.58 19.44 -0.17
C ASP A 115 -16.02 20.47 0.82
N THR A 116 -16.78 21.55 1.06
CA THR A 116 -16.50 22.62 2.02
C THR A 116 -16.26 22.13 3.45
N GLY A 117 -16.82 20.97 3.81
CA GLY A 117 -16.57 20.29 5.09
C GLY A 117 -15.32 19.40 5.13
N GLY A 118 -14.54 19.32 4.04
CA GLY A 118 -13.34 18.49 3.95
C GLY A 118 -13.58 17.02 3.55
N THR A 119 -14.85 16.61 3.44
CA THR A 119 -15.23 15.25 3.01
C THR A 119 -14.85 14.98 1.57
N LEU A 120 -14.30 13.80 1.29
CA LEU A 120 -14.01 13.33 -0.06
C LEU A 120 -15.28 13.24 -0.89
N LYS A 121 -15.35 14.00 -2.00
CA LYS A 121 -16.49 14.03 -2.92
C LYS A 121 -16.19 13.28 -4.21
N ARG A 122 -14.96 13.46 -4.74
CA ARG A 122 -14.56 12.87 -6.02
C ARG A 122 -13.05 12.69 -6.12
N ILE A 123 -12.64 11.63 -6.80
CA ILE A 123 -11.27 11.44 -7.29
C ILE A 123 -11.27 11.51 -8.81
N VAL A 124 -10.39 12.30 -9.41
CA VAL A 124 -10.29 12.48 -10.87
C VAL A 124 -8.95 11.97 -11.35
N TYR A 125 -8.97 11.04 -12.31
CA TYR A 125 -7.83 10.48 -13.00
C TYR A 125 -7.78 10.99 -14.45
N THR A 126 -6.61 11.43 -14.88
CA THR A 126 -6.34 11.90 -16.24
C THR A 126 -5.04 11.31 -16.75
N THR A 127 -5.04 10.81 -17.98
CA THR A 127 -3.79 10.53 -18.70
C THR A 127 -2.96 11.82 -18.85
N PRO A 128 -1.63 11.74 -18.72
CA PRO A 128 -0.74 12.89 -18.89
C PRO A 128 -0.78 13.47 -20.31
#